data_AF-A0A6P2C4V2-F1
#
_entry.id   AF-A0A6P2C4V2-F1
#
_cell.length_a   1.000
_cell.length_b   1.000
_cell.length_c   1.000
_cell.angle_alpha   90.00
_cell.angle_beta   90.00
_cell.angle_gamma   90.00
#
_symmetry.space_group_name_H-M   'P 1'
#
loop_
_entity.id
_entity.type
_entity.pdbx_description
1 polymer ?
#
loop_
_entity_poly.entity_id
_entity_poly.type
_entity_poly.pdbx_seq_one_letter_code
_entity_poly.pdbx_strand_id
1 'polypeptide(L)'
;MPAPADALEVVCALRLGWYLAEVRGRNRPAGPQPPGNEFSRRGSHFLPLRIERSAAEQRAEAQAVLCKLAGDLQVDTVLVNGQQQSRTAVIERMARVLAAAEPETPAAVAAWDALSAAIYQLDAHAQDTLAAQSDMRAAAYQLGRGLAEAYWALDPDAACAPLMPQCWAFLLGEQRCQELARLAGRLSGYFNPYCAPAVAGTLRLWQSVASDQEWRKGAQDHLYRQLRRWYELLILGQDPSTLIPPYALLKDWRAAFHAARALWIQIVTAAISIGLVIALITLILSGSANAVLKAIFGVVGVVGLSAASIQAGLKTTAQGLLSRLRQDAYTDLVASAVAEAPGKPGARSPHRAVVAEVRKRTLTTVGDAAVP
;
A
#
# COMPACT_ATOMS: atom_id res chain seq x y z
N MET A 1 -10.34 -11.57 9.81
CA MET A 1 -9.62 -12.07 11.02
C MET A 1 -9.68 -10.98 12.07
N PRO A 2 -9.79 -11.30 13.36
CA PRO A 2 -9.67 -10.29 14.41
C PRO A 2 -8.31 -9.60 14.30
N ALA A 3 -8.25 -8.31 14.62
CA ALA A 3 -7.00 -7.57 14.62
C ALA A 3 -6.02 -8.18 15.65
N PRO A 4 -4.71 -8.19 15.37
CA PRO A 4 -3.70 -8.61 16.35
C PRO A 4 -3.81 -7.81 17.66
N ALA A 5 -3.44 -8.43 18.79
CA ALA A 5 -3.57 -7.80 20.11
C ALA A 5 -2.73 -6.51 20.25
N ASP A 6 -1.61 -6.44 19.54
CA ASP A 6 -0.66 -5.32 19.51
C ASP A 6 -0.96 -4.29 18.40
N ALA A 7 -2.11 -4.39 17.73
CA ALA A 7 -2.40 -3.57 16.54
C ALA A 7 -2.36 -2.06 16.80
N LEU A 8 -2.80 -1.60 17.97
CA LEU A 8 -2.74 -0.18 18.32
C LEU A 8 -1.31 0.35 18.38
N GLU A 9 -0.39 -0.43 18.95
CA GLU A 9 1.01 -0.03 19.11
C GLU A 9 1.75 -0.07 17.77
N VAL A 10 1.45 -1.05 16.92
CA VAL A 10 1.99 -1.15 15.57
C VAL A 10 1.51 0.01 14.69
N VAL A 11 0.22 0.35 14.73
CA VAL A 11 -0.31 1.53 14.04
C VAL A 11 0.25 2.83 14.64
N CYS A 12 0.47 2.89 15.94
CA CYS A 12 1.15 4.03 16.58
C CYS A 12 2.59 4.20 16.04
N ALA A 13 3.35 3.12 15.93
CA ALA A 13 4.70 3.14 15.37
C ALA A 13 4.72 3.55 13.89
N LEU A 14 3.78 3.05 13.09
CA LEU A 14 3.56 3.49 11.70
C LEU A 14 3.35 5.01 11.63
N ARG A 15 2.46 5.54 12.47
CA ARG A 15 2.17 6.98 12.54
C ARG A 15 3.39 7.76 12.98
N LEU A 16 4.16 7.26 13.95
CA LEU A 16 5.37 7.93 14.42
C LEU A 16 6.36 8.13 13.26
N GLY A 17 6.66 7.06 12.51
CA GLY A 17 7.55 7.14 11.36
C GLY A 17 7.05 8.12 10.30
N TRP A 18 5.74 8.12 10.04
CA TRP A 18 5.11 9.07 9.11
C TRP A 18 5.29 10.52 9.56
N TYR A 19 4.96 10.83 10.81
CA TYR A 19 5.03 12.18 11.34
C TYR A 19 6.46 12.68 11.53
N LEU A 20 7.44 11.78 11.73
CA LEU A 20 8.85 12.15 11.71
C LEU A 20 9.25 12.72 10.34
N ALA A 21 8.91 12.02 9.25
CA ALA A 21 9.18 12.48 7.89
C ALA A 21 8.40 13.76 7.56
N GLU A 22 7.16 13.89 8.03
CA GLU A 22 6.34 15.10 7.85
C GLU A 22 6.92 16.30 8.60
N VAL A 23 7.37 16.15 9.85
CA VAL A 23 8.04 17.21 10.61
C VAL A 23 9.33 17.64 9.91
N ARG A 24 10.14 16.69 9.41
CA ARG A 24 11.33 16.99 8.62
C ARG A 24 10.98 17.77 7.36
N GLY A 25 10.06 17.26 6.54
CA GLY A 25 9.69 17.84 5.26
C GLY A 25 9.10 19.24 5.38
N ARG A 26 8.18 19.45 6.33
CA ARG A 26 7.53 20.75 6.53
C ARG A 26 8.46 21.83 7.06
N ASN A 27 9.53 21.45 7.77
CA ASN A 27 10.54 22.40 8.26
C ASN A 27 11.71 22.58 7.29
N ARG A 28 11.82 21.76 6.23
CA ARG A 28 12.92 21.86 5.26
C ARG A 28 12.85 23.16 4.46
N PRO A 29 13.90 24.00 4.48
CA PRO A 29 14.00 25.15 3.59
C PRO A 29 13.96 24.70 2.12
N ALA A 30 13.18 25.38 1.29
CA ALA A 30 12.93 25.00 -0.11
C ALA A 30 12.43 23.55 -0.29
N GLY A 31 11.87 22.95 0.76
CA GLY A 31 11.25 21.64 0.69
C GLY A 31 9.96 21.64 -0.13
N PRO A 32 9.51 20.46 -0.57
CA PRO A 32 8.27 20.31 -1.32
C PRO A 32 7.09 20.86 -0.52
N GLN A 33 6.28 21.72 -1.16
CA GLN A 33 5.07 22.27 -0.56
C GLN A 33 3.85 21.46 -1.02
N PRO A 34 3.00 20.99 -0.10
CA PRO A 34 1.73 20.39 -0.46
C PRO A 34 0.98 21.26 -1.47
N PRO A 35 0.42 20.70 -2.56
CA PRO A 35 -0.47 21.43 -3.44
C PRO A 35 -1.64 21.95 -2.61
N GLY A 36 -1.67 23.26 -2.44
CA GLY A 36 -2.69 23.99 -1.72
C GLY A 36 -3.27 25.05 -2.63
N ASN A 37 -4.60 25.14 -2.68
CA ASN A 37 -5.24 26.33 -3.19
C ASN A 37 -4.90 27.45 -2.20
N GLU A 38 -4.42 28.60 -2.68
CA GLU A 38 -4.31 29.78 -1.84
C GLU A 38 -5.71 30.16 -1.36
N PHE A 39 -6.07 29.70 -0.16
CA PHE A 39 -7.30 30.13 0.49
C PHE A 39 -7.11 31.60 0.82
N SER A 40 -8.09 32.44 0.43
CA SER A 40 -8.08 33.87 0.73
C SER A 40 -7.78 34.09 2.23
N ARG A 41 -7.01 35.15 2.55
CA ARG A 41 -6.66 35.48 3.94
C ARG A 41 -7.91 35.40 4.81
N ARG A 42 -7.88 34.47 5.77
CA ARG A 42 -9.03 34.15 6.63
C ARG A 42 -9.47 35.39 7.39
N GLY A 43 -10.79 35.60 7.48
CA GLY A 43 -11.37 36.55 8.44
C GLY A 43 -11.11 36.09 9.88
N SER A 44 -11.35 36.97 10.85
CA SER A 44 -11.22 36.63 12.28
C SER A 44 -12.26 35.56 12.68
N HIS A 45 -11.83 34.60 13.51
CA HIS A 45 -12.67 33.58 14.20
C HIS A 45 -13.25 32.39 13.40
N PHE A 46 -12.76 32.10 12.19
CA PHE A 46 -13.13 30.85 11.51
C PHE A 46 -12.31 29.66 12.03
N LEU A 47 -12.94 28.50 12.21
CA LEU A 47 -12.29 27.23 12.58
C LEU A 47 -11.85 26.51 11.29
N PRO A 48 -10.55 26.54 10.93
CA PRO A 48 -10.09 26.04 9.64
C PRO A 48 -10.14 24.50 9.60
N LEU A 49 -10.57 23.96 8.46
CA LEU A 49 -10.29 22.56 8.14
C LEU A 49 -8.79 22.35 7.93
N ARG A 50 -8.32 21.11 8.01
CA ARG A 50 -6.87 20.79 7.91
C ARG A 50 -6.20 21.39 6.66
N ILE A 51 -6.90 21.37 5.52
CA ILE A 51 -6.39 21.93 4.25
C ILE A 51 -6.34 23.46 4.23
N GLU A 52 -7.14 24.11 5.08
CA GLU A 52 -7.25 25.58 5.21
C GLU A 52 -6.29 26.12 6.28
N ARG A 53 -5.56 25.25 6.98
CA ARG A 53 -4.56 25.63 7.97
C ARG A 53 -3.31 26.19 7.30
N SER A 54 -2.74 27.23 7.91
CA SER A 54 -1.48 27.81 7.41
C SER A 54 -0.32 26.81 7.52
N ALA A 55 0.75 27.03 6.76
CA ALA A 55 1.95 26.19 6.84
C ALA A 55 2.54 26.16 8.26
N ALA A 56 2.48 27.27 9.00
CA ALA A 56 2.92 27.32 10.41
C ALA A 56 2.02 26.47 11.33
N GLU A 57 0.71 26.53 11.16
CA GLU A 57 -0.24 25.72 11.92
C GLU A 57 -0.07 24.22 11.63
N GLN A 58 0.13 23.84 10.37
CA GLN A 58 0.35 22.45 9.98
C GLN A 58 1.69 21.91 10.49
N ARG A 59 2.74 22.75 10.55
CA ARG A 59 4.02 22.41 11.20
C ARG A 59 3.83 22.13 12.69
N ALA A 60 3.15 23.03 13.40
CA ALA A 60 2.88 22.87 14.82
C ALA A 60 2.03 21.62 15.10
N GLU A 61 1.01 21.34 14.27
CA GLU A 61 0.22 20.12 14.35
C GLU A 61 1.09 18.86 14.19
N ALA A 62 1.95 18.82 13.17
CA ALA A 62 2.82 17.67 12.94
C ALA A 62 3.79 17.43 14.11
N GLN A 63 4.34 18.50 14.70
CA GLN A 63 5.24 18.42 15.86
C GLN A 63 4.51 17.95 17.12
N ALA A 64 3.30 18.45 17.38
CA ALA A 64 2.50 18.02 18.52
C ALA A 64 2.14 16.53 18.42
N VAL A 65 1.78 16.05 17.23
CA VAL A 65 1.51 14.63 16.99
C VAL A 65 2.77 13.79 17.15
N LEU A 66 3.92 14.23 16.62
CA LEU A 66 5.21 13.55 16.79
C LEU A 66 5.55 13.40 18.28
N CYS A 67 5.43 14.49 19.07
CA CYS A 67 5.68 14.49 20.52
C CYS A 67 4.79 13.47 21.23
N LYS A 68 3.48 13.50 20.97
CA LYS A 68 2.54 12.55 21.58
C LYS A 68 2.87 11.09 21.26
N LEU A 69 3.11 10.77 19.98
CA LEU A 69 3.42 9.40 19.56
C LEU A 69 4.77 8.92 20.09
N ALA A 70 5.79 9.80 20.15
CA ALA A 70 7.10 9.47 20.69
C ALA A 70 7.03 9.17 22.19
N GLY A 71 6.20 9.91 22.94
CA GLY A 71 5.92 9.64 24.34
C GLY A 71 5.19 8.30 24.54
N ASP A 72 4.14 8.05 23.76
CA ASP A 72 3.33 6.82 23.85
C ASP A 72 4.17 5.55 23.54
N LEU A 73 5.15 5.67 22.64
CA LEU A 73 6.08 4.59 22.29
C LEU A 73 7.37 4.58 23.11
N GLN A 74 7.50 5.49 24.08
CA GLN A 74 8.67 5.61 24.96
C GLN A 74 10.01 5.83 24.22
N VAL A 75 9.98 6.51 23.07
CA VAL A 75 11.17 6.86 22.26
C VAL A 75 11.53 8.34 22.35
N ASP A 76 10.79 9.13 23.12
CA ASP A 76 11.07 10.57 23.27
C ASP A 76 12.26 10.85 24.19
N THR A 77 12.57 9.92 25.10
CA THR A 77 13.36 10.26 26.28
C THR A 77 14.75 9.63 26.26
N VAL A 78 15.78 10.45 26.51
CA VAL A 78 17.18 10.00 26.60
C VAL A 78 17.85 10.57 27.85
N LEU A 79 18.80 9.82 28.41
CA LEU A 79 19.67 10.31 29.49
C LEU A 79 20.87 11.04 28.89
N VAL A 80 21.01 12.32 29.20
CA VAL A 80 22.17 13.16 28.85
C VAL A 80 22.79 13.65 30.14
N ASN A 81 24.04 13.27 30.42
CA ASN A 81 24.74 13.62 31.67
C ASN A 81 23.93 13.24 32.93
N GLY A 82 23.24 12.10 32.90
CA GLY A 82 22.39 11.64 34.01
C GLY A 82 21.05 12.36 34.16
N GLN A 83 20.74 13.33 33.30
CA GLN A 83 19.45 14.01 33.27
C GLN A 83 18.56 13.52 32.14
N GLN A 84 17.28 13.36 32.44
CA GLN A 84 16.28 12.94 31.48
C GLN A 84 15.91 14.12 30.56
N GLN A 85 16.09 13.95 29.26
CA GLN A 85 15.81 14.97 28.26
C GLN A 85 14.84 14.44 27.19
N SER A 86 13.83 15.26 26.87
CA SER A 86 12.89 15.01 25.77
C SER A 86 13.52 15.44 24.44
N ARG A 87 13.61 14.50 23.49
CA ARG A 87 14.13 14.72 22.13
C ARG A 87 13.17 15.58 21.31
N THR A 88 11.87 15.34 21.42
CA THR A 88 10.87 16.12 20.68
C THR A 88 10.78 17.56 21.19
N ALA A 89 11.02 17.82 22.48
CA ALA A 89 11.15 19.19 22.99
C ALA A 89 12.38 19.93 22.41
N VAL A 90 13.48 19.22 22.12
CA VAL A 90 14.65 19.80 21.43
C VAL A 90 14.29 20.14 19.99
N ILE A 91 13.65 19.21 19.27
CA ILE A 91 13.18 19.41 17.89
C ILE A 91 12.24 20.62 17.81
N GLU A 92 11.28 20.73 18.72
CA GLU A 92 10.34 21.87 18.75
C GLU A 92 11.08 23.19 18.93
N ARG A 93 12.03 23.25 19.88
CA ARG A 93 12.84 24.45 20.11
C ARG A 93 13.65 24.84 18.87
N MET A 94 14.33 23.89 18.25
CA MET A 94 15.13 24.13 17.05
C MET A 94 14.26 24.55 15.85
N ALA A 95 13.07 23.97 15.72
CA ALA A 95 12.14 24.36 14.67
C ALA A 95 11.61 25.79 14.84
N ARG A 96 11.41 26.25 16.09
CA ARG A 96 11.07 27.67 16.36
C ARG A 96 12.21 28.61 15.98
N VAL A 97 13.46 28.23 16.29
CA VAL A 97 14.65 28.99 15.87
C VAL A 97 14.72 29.09 14.35
N LEU A 98 14.55 27.98 13.64
CA LEU A 98 14.52 27.97 12.18
C LEU A 98 13.37 28.81 11.62
N ALA A 99 12.18 28.73 12.21
CA ALA A 99 11.01 29.50 11.77
C ALA A 99 11.18 31.02 11.97
N ALA A 100 12.04 31.44 12.90
CA ALA A 100 12.36 32.85 13.15
C ALA A 100 13.53 33.37 12.31
N ALA A 101 14.32 32.48 11.71
CA ALA A 101 15.45 32.85 10.86
C ALA A 101 14.96 33.34 9.48
N GLU A 102 15.64 34.36 8.94
CA GLU A 102 15.36 34.83 7.59
C GLU A 102 15.73 33.76 6.55
N PRO A 103 14.84 33.43 5.59
CA PRO A 103 15.11 32.44 4.56
C PRO A 103 16.42 32.72 3.80
N GLU A 104 17.09 31.66 3.33
CA GLU A 104 18.32 31.74 2.51
C GLU A 104 19.53 32.41 3.19
N THR A 105 19.44 32.73 4.48
CA THR A 105 20.58 33.23 5.26
C THR A 105 21.46 32.09 5.79
N PRO A 106 22.77 32.33 6.06
CA PRO A 106 23.62 31.36 6.74
C PRO A 106 23.07 30.90 8.09
N ALA A 107 22.33 31.78 8.78
CA ALA A 107 21.67 31.46 10.04
C ALA A 107 20.52 30.44 9.85
N ALA A 108 19.71 30.58 8.80
CA ALA A 108 18.67 29.61 8.47
C ALA A 108 19.25 28.26 8.05
N VAL A 109 20.37 28.25 7.30
CA VAL A 109 21.09 27.01 6.95
C VAL A 109 21.58 26.31 8.22
N ALA A 110 22.28 27.02 9.11
CA ALA A 110 22.77 26.45 10.36
C ALA A 110 21.63 25.96 11.28
N ALA A 111 20.52 26.69 11.35
CA ALA A 111 19.34 26.29 12.13
C ALA A 111 18.68 25.03 11.54
N TRP A 112 18.63 24.91 10.21
CA TRP A 112 18.15 23.72 9.54
C TRP A 112 19.06 22.52 9.78
N ASP A 113 20.38 22.68 9.67
CA ASP A 113 21.35 21.62 9.93
C ASP A 113 21.23 21.10 11.37
N ALA A 114 21.11 22.00 12.35
CA ALA A 114 20.89 21.64 13.75
C ALA A 114 19.56 20.88 13.95
N LEU A 115 18.46 21.37 13.38
CA LEU A 115 17.16 20.70 13.45
C LEU A 115 17.20 19.32 12.80
N SER A 116 17.78 19.21 11.61
CA SER A 116 17.87 17.97 10.86
C SER A 116 18.72 16.92 11.58
N ALA A 117 19.81 17.34 12.23
CA ALA A 117 20.62 16.48 13.10
C ALA A 117 19.82 15.97 14.30
N ALA A 118 19.03 16.82 14.97
CA ALA A 118 18.18 16.39 16.08
C ALA A 118 17.09 15.40 15.64
N ILE A 119 16.47 15.63 14.48
CA ILE A 119 15.50 14.69 13.88
C ILE A 119 16.17 13.35 13.56
N TYR A 120 17.38 13.37 12.98
CA TYR A 120 18.15 12.16 12.68
C TYR A 120 18.49 11.37 13.95
N GLN A 121 18.88 12.05 15.04
CA GLN A 121 19.17 11.37 16.30
C GLN A 121 17.92 10.75 16.94
N LEU A 122 16.75 11.41 16.84
CA LEU A 122 15.48 10.81 17.25
C LEU A 122 15.14 9.59 16.40
N ASP A 123 15.33 9.69 15.08
CA ASP A 123 15.10 8.58 14.15
C ASP A 123 15.95 7.35 14.48
N ALA A 124 17.26 7.53 14.66
CA ALA A 124 18.17 6.45 15.01
C ALA A 124 17.73 5.78 16.33
N HIS A 125 17.45 6.59 17.36
CA HIS A 125 17.01 6.08 18.64
C HIS A 125 15.65 5.35 18.56
N ALA A 126 14.70 5.85 17.78
CA ALA A 126 13.40 5.21 17.58
C ALA A 126 13.56 3.86 16.85
N GLN A 127 14.42 3.78 15.83
CA GLN A 127 14.71 2.53 15.14
C GLN A 127 15.29 1.48 16.09
N ASP A 128 16.30 1.84 16.87
CA ASP A 128 16.96 0.93 17.81
C ASP A 128 15.99 0.47 18.92
N THR A 129 15.25 1.41 19.49
CA THR A 129 14.33 1.13 20.61
C THR A 129 13.14 0.27 20.17
N LEU A 130 12.53 0.58 19.03
CA LEU A 130 11.41 -0.20 18.53
C LEU A 130 11.85 -1.59 18.08
N ALA A 131 13.04 -1.72 17.46
CA ALA A 131 13.59 -3.02 17.08
C ALA A 131 13.88 -3.90 18.30
N ALA A 132 14.39 -3.32 19.38
CA ALA A 132 14.60 -4.04 20.65
C ALA A 132 13.29 -4.53 21.29
N GLN A 133 12.17 -3.85 21.04
CA GLN A 133 10.86 -4.18 21.62
C GLN A 133 10.04 -5.16 20.77
N SER A 134 9.93 -4.90 19.46
CA SER A 134 9.09 -5.66 18.54
C SER A 134 9.45 -5.40 17.09
N ASP A 135 9.76 -6.47 16.37
CA ASP A 135 9.97 -6.45 14.91
C ASP A 135 8.80 -5.83 14.14
N MET A 136 7.56 -6.03 14.59
CA MET A 136 6.37 -5.48 13.93
C MET A 136 6.26 -3.97 14.13
N ARG A 137 6.58 -3.47 15.32
CA ARG A 137 6.62 -2.01 15.58
C ARG A 137 7.74 -1.35 14.78
N ALA A 138 8.92 -1.97 14.72
CA ALA A 138 10.04 -1.47 13.92
C ALA A 138 9.71 -1.44 12.42
N ALA A 139 9.13 -2.53 11.90
CA ALA A 139 8.69 -2.61 10.51
C ALA A 139 7.63 -1.55 10.17
N ALA A 140 6.67 -1.33 11.07
CA ALA A 140 5.65 -0.31 10.91
C ALA A 140 6.22 1.09 10.89
N TYR A 141 7.10 1.42 11.84
CA TYR A 141 7.82 2.70 11.86
C TYR A 141 8.57 2.95 10.55
N GLN A 142 9.33 1.97 10.07
CA GLN A 142 10.09 2.08 8.83
C GLN A 142 9.19 2.25 7.60
N LEU A 143 8.07 1.53 7.53
CA LEU A 143 7.10 1.68 6.43
C LEU A 143 6.51 3.09 6.41
N GLY A 144 6.03 3.57 7.56
CA GLY A 144 5.40 4.89 7.68
C GLY A 144 6.37 6.01 7.29
N ARG A 145 7.61 5.95 7.81
CA ARG A 145 8.68 6.88 7.47
C ARG A 145 9.03 6.81 6.00
N GLY A 146 9.26 5.61 5.47
CA GLY A 146 9.77 5.42 4.12
C GLY A 146 8.78 5.88 3.03
N LEU A 147 7.48 5.64 3.23
CA LEU A 147 6.41 6.15 2.36
C LEU A 147 6.30 7.68 2.43
N ALA A 148 6.33 8.25 3.65
CA ALA A 148 6.25 9.69 3.85
C ALA A 148 7.44 10.45 3.25
N GLU A 149 8.64 9.92 3.44
CA GLU A 149 9.85 10.50 2.87
C GLU A 149 9.88 10.54 1.35
N ALA A 150 9.18 9.62 0.66
CA ALA A 150 9.17 9.59 -0.80
C ALA A 150 8.75 10.94 -1.40
N TYR A 151 7.85 11.66 -0.71
CA TYR A 151 7.51 13.04 -1.03
C TYR A 151 8.35 14.04 -0.25
N TRP A 152 8.39 13.96 1.08
CA TRP A 152 8.96 15.02 1.93
C TRP A 152 10.47 15.24 1.76
N ALA A 153 11.21 14.20 1.36
CA ALA A 153 12.64 14.28 1.09
C ALA A 153 12.94 14.65 -0.38
N LEU A 154 11.93 14.59 -1.26
CA LEU A 154 12.13 14.77 -2.69
C LEU A 154 12.54 16.21 -3.01
N ASP A 155 13.61 16.31 -3.78
CA ASP A 155 13.95 17.48 -4.57
C ASP A 155 13.74 17.11 -6.05
N PRO A 156 12.70 17.66 -6.72
CA PRO A 156 12.33 17.24 -8.05
C PRO A 156 13.41 17.55 -9.10
N ASP A 157 14.26 18.55 -8.82
CA ASP A 157 15.29 19.05 -9.72
C ASP A 157 16.68 18.49 -9.38
N ALA A 158 16.81 17.77 -8.27
CA ALA A 158 18.08 17.14 -7.88
C ALA A 158 18.57 16.14 -8.93
N ALA A 159 19.85 16.28 -9.30
CA ALA A 159 20.55 15.29 -10.10
C ALA A 159 20.52 13.92 -9.42
N CYS A 160 20.29 12.87 -10.21
CA CYS A 160 20.28 11.49 -9.73
C CYS A 160 21.65 10.79 -9.84
N ALA A 161 22.67 11.50 -10.35
CA ALA A 161 24.03 11.00 -10.49
C ALA A 161 25.02 12.01 -9.87
N PRO A 162 25.75 11.66 -8.79
CA PRO A 162 25.65 10.40 -8.02
C PRO A 162 24.27 10.22 -7.36
N LEU A 163 23.97 9.02 -6.85
CA LEU A 163 22.67 8.72 -6.25
C LEU A 163 22.44 9.53 -4.95
N MET A 164 21.85 10.71 -5.09
CA MET A 164 21.60 11.63 -3.98
C MET A 164 20.35 11.21 -3.17
N PRO A 165 20.34 11.32 -1.82
CA PRO A 165 19.20 10.91 -0.99
C PRO A 165 17.87 11.61 -1.30
N GLN A 166 17.92 12.81 -1.89
CA GLN A 166 16.75 13.61 -2.25
C GLN A 166 16.23 13.36 -3.67
N CYS A 167 16.91 12.54 -4.48
CA CYS A 167 16.53 12.36 -5.88
C CYS A 167 15.49 11.24 -6.06
N TRP A 168 14.72 11.30 -7.16
CA TRP A 168 13.73 10.30 -7.54
C TRP A 168 14.25 8.87 -7.52
N ALA A 169 15.45 8.65 -8.07
CA ALA A 169 16.04 7.32 -8.20
C ALA A 169 16.40 6.69 -6.83
N PHE A 170 16.66 7.51 -5.81
CA PHE A 170 16.91 7.02 -4.45
C PHE A 170 15.60 6.75 -3.71
N LEU A 171 14.68 7.73 -3.73
CA LEU A 171 13.45 7.70 -2.94
C LEU A 171 12.41 6.71 -3.45
N LEU A 172 12.37 6.51 -4.77
CA LEU A 172 11.44 5.61 -5.47
C LEU A 172 12.21 4.62 -6.35
N GLY A 173 13.48 4.37 -6.01
CA GLY A 173 14.30 3.35 -6.64
C GLY A 173 13.80 1.93 -6.36
N GLU A 174 14.30 0.98 -7.16
CA GLU A 174 13.88 -0.42 -7.08
C GLU A 174 14.03 -1.02 -5.68
N GLN A 175 15.22 -0.91 -5.09
CA GLN A 175 15.51 -1.49 -3.78
C GLN A 175 14.61 -0.94 -2.67
N ARG A 176 14.41 0.39 -2.65
CA ARG A 176 13.57 1.05 -1.64
C ARG A 176 12.11 0.68 -1.82
N CYS A 177 11.58 0.68 -3.06
CA CYS A 177 10.21 0.28 -3.33
C CYS A 177 9.96 -1.20 -2.99
N GLN A 178 10.90 -2.10 -3.27
CA GLN A 178 10.82 -3.51 -2.89
C GLN A 178 10.80 -3.66 -1.36
N GLU A 179 11.66 -2.95 -0.63
CA GLU A 179 11.68 -3.01 0.82
C GLU A 179 10.39 -2.48 1.45
N LEU A 180 9.86 -1.35 0.95
CA LEU A 180 8.57 -0.82 1.41
C LEU A 180 7.41 -1.78 1.11
N ALA A 181 7.40 -2.42 -0.07
CA ALA A 181 6.41 -3.44 -0.39
C ALA A 181 6.52 -4.66 0.52
N ARG A 182 7.73 -5.09 0.86
CA ARG A 182 8.00 -6.19 1.81
C ARG A 182 7.50 -5.84 3.22
N LEU A 183 7.77 -4.62 3.71
CA LEU A 183 7.27 -4.14 5.00
C LEU A 183 5.74 -4.08 5.02
N ALA A 184 5.11 -3.60 3.95
CA ALA A 184 3.65 -3.61 3.82
C ALA A 184 3.08 -5.05 3.83
N GLY A 185 3.73 -5.98 3.13
CA GLY A 185 3.37 -7.41 3.14
C GLY A 185 3.48 -8.05 4.52
N ARG A 186 4.55 -7.77 5.26
CA ARG A 186 4.74 -8.22 6.65
C ARG A 186 3.65 -7.72 7.58
N LEU A 187 3.20 -6.49 7.38
CA LEU A 187 2.19 -5.85 8.21
C LEU A 187 0.75 -6.09 7.71
N SER A 188 0.56 -6.94 6.71
CA SER A 188 -0.76 -7.18 6.10
C SER A 188 -1.84 -7.63 7.10
N GLY A 189 -1.47 -8.34 8.18
CA GLY A 189 -2.38 -8.75 9.24
C GLY A 189 -2.94 -7.59 10.10
N TYR A 190 -2.32 -6.41 10.04
CA TYR A 190 -2.72 -5.21 10.79
C TYR A 190 -3.64 -4.28 9.99
N PHE A 191 -3.82 -4.54 8.70
CA PHE A 191 -4.59 -3.69 7.79
C PHE A 191 -5.73 -4.46 7.12
N ASN A 192 -6.57 -3.74 6.38
CA ASN A 192 -7.49 -4.38 5.45
C ASN A 192 -6.70 -5.25 4.45
N PRO A 193 -7.18 -6.46 4.09
CA PRO A 193 -6.47 -7.38 3.21
C PRO A 193 -6.04 -6.80 1.86
N TYR A 194 -6.70 -5.74 1.38
CA TYR A 194 -6.37 -5.10 0.12
C TYR A 194 -5.36 -3.94 0.25
N CYS A 195 -5.05 -3.46 1.46
CA CYS A 195 -4.13 -2.34 1.67
C CYS A 195 -2.69 -2.67 1.24
N ALA A 196 -2.12 -3.77 1.74
CA ALA A 196 -0.73 -4.14 1.44
C ALA A 196 -0.49 -4.35 -0.08
N PRO A 197 -1.34 -5.10 -0.80
CA PRO A 197 -1.23 -5.18 -2.26
C PRO A 197 -1.40 -3.84 -2.98
N ALA A 198 -2.31 -2.97 -2.52
CA ALA A 198 -2.52 -1.65 -3.12
C ALA A 198 -1.28 -0.76 -2.98
N VAL A 199 -0.66 -0.77 -1.80
CA VAL A 199 0.60 -0.06 -1.53
C VAL A 199 1.72 -0.62 -2.41
N ALA A 200 1.89 -1.94 -2.48
CA ALA A 200 2.91 -2.55 -3.33
C ALA A 200 2.72 -2.22 -4.83
N GLY A 201 1.48 -2.26 -5.31
CA GLY A 201 1.16 -1.89 -6.70
C GLY A 201 1.42 -0.43 -7.03
N THR A 202 1.08 0.48 -6.11
CA THR A 202 1.34 1.91 -6.30
C THR A 202 2.81 2.26 -6.14
N LEU A 203 3.57 1.58 -5.28
CA LEU A 203 5.04 1.70 -5.22
C LEU A 203 5.69 1.28 -6.53
N ARG A 204 5.24 0.17 -7.14
CA ARG A 204 5.75 -0.28 -8.44
C ARG A 204 5.46 0.73 -9.56
N LEU A 205 4.26 1.31 -9.56
CA LEU A 205 3.91 2.40 -10.48
C LEU A 205 4.86 3.59 -10.31
N TRP A 206 5.05 4.06 -9.07
CA TRP A 206 5.89 5.22 -8.79
C TRP A 206 7.37 4.96 -9.02
N GLN A 207 7.83 3.72 -8.90
CA GLN A 207 9.16 3.31 -9.36
C GLN A 207 9.30 3.53 -10.88
N SER A 208 8.31 3.13 -11.67
CA SER A 208 8.33 3.37 -13.12
C SER A 208 8.29 4.87 -13.46
N VAL A 209 7.47 5.65 -12.76
CA VAL A 209 7.45 7.12 -12.90
C VAL A 209 8.83 7.71 -12.59
N ALA A 210 9.45 7.32 -11.47
CA ALA A 210 10.75 7.83 -11.04
C ALA A 210 11.89 7.51 -12.03
N SER A 211 11.82 6.35 -12.69
CA SER A 211 12.79 5.89 -13.69
C SER A 211 12.67 6.59 -15.05
N ASP A 212 11.54 7.21 -15.34
CA ASP A 212 11.25 7.86 -16.62
C ASP A 212 11.30 9.39 -16.45
N GLN A 213 12.33 10.01 -17.04
CA GLN A 213 12.56 11.45 -16.91
C GLN A 213 11.44 12.28 -17.52
N GLU A 214 10.77 11.81 -18.57
CA GLU A 214 9.63 12.52 -19.16
C GLU A 214 8.38 12.35 -18.31
N TRP A 215 8.14 11.14 -17.80
CA TRP A 215 6.94 10.85 -17.01
C TRP A 215 6.94 11.58 -15.66
N ARG A 216 8.10 11.75 -15.02
CA ARG A 216 8.18 12.45 -13.73
C ARG A 216 8.07 13.97 -13.81
N LYS A 217 8.12 14.59 -15.00
CA LYS A 217 7.98 16.05 -15.13
C LYS A 217 6.60 16.48 -14.60
N GLY A 218 6.60 17.33 -13.57
CA GLY A 218 5.36 17.79 -12.91
C GLY A 218 4.62 16.71 -12.12
N ALA A 219 5.24 15.57 -11.83
CA ALA A 219 4.59 14.47 -11.11
C ALA A 219 4.45 14.73 -9.59
N GLN A 220 5.09 15.77 -9.05
CA GLN A 220 5.17 16.04 -7.62
C GLN A 220 3.78 16.17 -6.94
N ASP A 221 2.83 16.84 -7.59
CA ASP A 221 1.48 17.00 -7.04
C ASP A 221 0.69 15.68 -7.02
N HIS A 222 0.91 14.83 -8.02
CA HIS A 222 0.36 13.47 -8.01
C HIS A 222 1.02 12.63 -6.92
N LEU A 223 2.32 12.80 -6.67
CA LEU A 223 3.03 12.09 -5.61
C LEU A 223 2.50 12.48 -4.23
N TYR A 224 2.23 13.78 -3.99
CA TYR A 224 1.58 14.20 -2.75
C TYR A 224 0.19 13.58 -2.58
N ARG A 225 -0.62 13.56 -3.65
CA ARG A 225 -1.94 12.93 -3.59
C ARG A 225 -1.84 11.42 -3.36
N GLN A 226 -0.88 10.74 -3.98
CA GLN A 226 -0.60 9.33 -3.70
C GLN A 226 -0.19 9.11 -2.23
N LEU A 227 0.68 9.98 -1.71
CA LEU A 227 1.09 9.97 -0.31
C LEU A 227 -0.15 10.06 0.60
N ARG A 228 -1.09 10.95 0.30
CA ARG A 228 -2.35 11.05 1.07
C ARG A 228 -3.20 9.79 0.97
N ARG A 229 -3.25 9.13 -0.19
CA ARG A 229 -3.91 7.81 -0.32
C ARG A 229 -3.25 6.75 0.54
N TRP A 230 -1.92 6.70 0.61
CA TRP A 230 -1.22 5.77 1.51
C TRP A 230 -1.55 6.06 2.98
N TYR A 231 -1.61 7.34 3.37
CA TYR A 231 -2.01 7.74 4.72
C TYR A 231 -3.45 7.29 5.05
N GLU A 232 -4.39 7.54 4.13
CA GLU A 232 -5.80 7.17 4.28
C GLU A 232 -5.95 5.65 4.48
N LEU A 233 -5.24 4.85 3.69
CA LEU A 233 -5.32 3.40 3.76
C LEU A 233 -4.66 2.79 5.00
N LEU A 234 -3.46 3.27 5.36
CA LEU A 234 -2.65 2.64 6.39
C LEU A 234 -2.85 3.25 7.78
N ILE A 235 -3.04 4.57 7.86
CA ILE A 235 -3.12 5.29 9.13
C ILE A 235 -4.57 5.58 9.52
N LEU A 236 -5.41 6.00 8.57
CA LEU A 236 -6.84 6.23 8.86
C LEU A 236 -7.68 4.94 8.75
N GLY A 237 -7.10 3.86 8.23
CA GLY A 237 -7.79 2.58 8.08
C GLY A 237 -8.98 2.65 7.14
N GLN A 238 -8.95 3.55 6.15
CA GLN A 238 -10.00 3.63 5.14
C GLN A 238 -10.13 2.29 4.43
N ASP A 239 -11.36 1.78 4.32
CA ASP A 239 -11.60 0.55 3.56
C ASP A 239 -11.41 0.83 2.05
N PRO A 240 -10.38 0.25 1.41
CA PRO A 240 -10.16 0.44 -0.02
C PRO A 240 -11.33 -0.02 -0.90
N SER A 241 -12.18 -0.93 -0.39
CA SER A 241 -13.32 -1.44 -1.16
C SER A 241 -14.34 -0.34 -1.50
N THR A 242 -14.41 0.72 -0.67
CA THR A 242 -15.32 1.85 -0.91
C THR A 242 -14.91 2.72 -2.09
N LEU A 243 -13.68 2.57 -2.59
CA LEU A 243 -13.17 3.31 -3.74
C LEU A 243 -13.58 2.67 -5.08
N ILE A 244 -14.12 1.45 -5.06
CA ILE A 244 -14.53 0.73 -6.27
C ILE A 244 -16.03 0.95 -6.52
N PRO A 245 -16.44 1.50 -7.67
CA PRO A 245 -17.84 1.57 -8.02
C PRO A 245 -18.42 0.15 -8.22
N PRO A 246 -19.66 -0.13 -7.78
CA PRO A 246 -20.22 -1.48 -7.71
C PRO A 246 -20.26 -2.25 -9.05
N TYR A 247 -20.21 -1.53 -10.18
CA TYR A 247 -20.26 -2.12 -11.52
C TYR A 247 -18.87 -2.38 -12.16
N ALA A 248 -17.77 -2.03 -11.49
CA ALA A 248 -16.42 -2.18 -12.05
C ALA A 248 -16.07 -3.64 -12.38
N LEU A 249 -16.53 -4.59 -11.56
CA LEU A 249 -16.27 -6.02 -11.72
C LEU A 249 -16.94 -6.63 -12.95
N LEU A 250 -18.10 -6.11 -13.34
CA LEU A 250 -18.85 -6.61 -14.50
C LEU A 250 -18.21 -6.16 -15.82
N LYS A 251 -17.39 -5.11 -15.80
CA LYS A 251 -16.77 -4.54 -17.01
C LYS A 251 -15.54 -5.32 -17.48
N ASP A 252 -14.91 -6.11 -16.59
CA ASP A 252 -13.74 -6.94 -16.90
C ASP A 252 -14.15 -8.38 -17.33
N TRP A 253 -15.09 -8.49 -18.28
CA TRP A 253 -15.46 -9.75 -18.96
C TRP A 253 -14.25 -10.55 -19.46
N ARG A 254 -13.15 -9.88 -19.81
CA ARG A 254 -11.91 -10.53 -20.27
C ARG A 254 -11.22 -11.34 -19.18
N ALA A 255 -11.30 -10.92 -17.91
CA ALA A 255 -10.78 -11.71 -16.79
C ALA A 255 -11.62 -12.97 -16.59
N ALA A 256 -12.96 -12.86 -16.69
CA ALA A 256 -13.85 -14.01 -16.70
C ALA A 256 -13.58 -14.95 -17.88
N PHE A 257 -13.28 -14.42 -19.06
CA PHE A 257 -12.93 -15.22 -20.24
C PHE A 257 -11.59 -15.93 -20.11
N HIS A 258 -10.57 -15.29 -19.53
CA HIS A 258 -9.29 -15.94 -19.25
C HIS A 258 -9.41 -17.04 -18.19
N ALA A 259 -10.19 -16.82 -17.14
CA ALA A 259 -10.53 -17.85 -16.16
C ALA A 259 -11.29 -19.03 -16.80
N ALA A 260 -12.27 -18.74 -17.65
CA ALA A 260 -13.01 -19.75 -18.40
C ALA A 260 -12.11 -20.55 -19.35
N ARG A 261 -11.10 -19.90 -19.97
CA ARG A 261 -10.10 -20.57 -20.81
C ARG A 261 -9.16 -21.46 -20.00
N ALA A 262 -8.71 -21.00 -18.83
CA ALA A 262 -7.89 -21.82 -17.93
C ALA A 262 -8.65 -23.06 -17.41
N LEU A 263 -9.97 -22.94 -17.29
CA LEU A 263 -10.87 -24.03 -16.87
C LEU A 263 -11.53 -24.77 -18.03
N TRP A 264 -11.16 -24.48 -19.28
CA TRP A 264 -11.84 -25.01 -20.47
C TRP A 264 -11.89 -26.53 -20.47
N ILE A 265 -10.77 -27.20 -20.15
CA ILE A 265 -10.72 -28.66 -20.08
C ILE A 265 -11.71 -29.19 -19.05
N GLN A 266 -11.78 -28.57 -17.87
CA GLN A 266 -12.73 -28.97 -16.81
C GLN A 266 -14.18 -28.72 -17.21
N ILE A 267 -14.47 -27.60 -17.89
CA ILE A 267 -15.80 -27.25 -18.40
C ILE A 267 -16.23 -28.25 -19.47
N VAL A 268 -15.35 -28.61 -20.40
CA VAL A 268 -15.61 -29.62 -21.43
C VAL A 268 -15.85 -30.99 -20.80
N THR A 269 -15.02 -31.39 -19.84
CA THR A 269 -15.16 -32.68 -19.16
C THR A 269 -16.50 -32.75 -18.41
N ALA A 270 -16.88 -31.68 -17.72
CA ALA A 270 -18.17 -31.58 -17.04
C ALA A 270 -19.35 -31.61 -18.04
N ALA A 271 -19.25 -30.90 -19.16
CA ALA A 271 -20.28 -30.89 -20.21
C ALA A 271 -20.46 -32.28 -20.84
N ILE A 272 -19.36 -32.99 -21.13
CA ILE A 272 -19.39 -34.37 -21.64
C ILE A 272 -20.03 -35.31 -20.62
N SER A 273 -19.67 -35.16 -19.34
CA SER A 273 -20.23 -35.97 -18.25
C SER A 273 -21.75 -35.79 -18.13
N ILE A 274 -22.23 -34.54 -18.16
CA ILE A 274 -23.66 -34.21 -18.13
C ILE A 274 -24.35 -34.76 -19.38
N GLY A 275 -23.74 -34.61 -20.56
CA GLY A 275 -24.27 -35.14 -21.81
C GLY A 275 -24.44 -36.66 -21.78
N LEU A 276 -23.46 -37.39 -21.24
CA LEU A 276 -23.53 -38.83 -21.03
C LEU A 276 -24.66 -39.22 -20.07
N VAL A 277 -24.83 -38.51 -18.96
CA VAL A 277 -25.93 -38.75 -18.01
C VAL A 277 -27.30 -38.48 -18.64
N ILE A 278 -27.46 -37.40 -19.39
CA ILE A 278 -28.72 -37.08 -20.08
C ILE A 278 -29.04 -38.17 -21.12
N ALA A 279 -28.06 -38.56 -21.94
CA ALA A 279 -28.21 -39.64 -22.92
C ALA A 279 -28.56 -40.98 -22.27
N LEU A 280 -28.02 -41.24 -21.07
CA LEU A 280 -28.31 -42.42 -20.29
C LEU A 280 -29.76 -42.43 -19.78
N ILE A 281 -30.22 -41.31 -19.23
CA ILE A 281 -31.60 -41.15 -18.73
C ILE A 281 -32.60 -41.32 -19.87
N THR A 282 -32.35 -40.71 -21.03
CA THR A 282 -33.24 -40.84 -22.20
C THR A 282 -33.29 -42.27 -22.72
N LEU A 283 -32.17 -43.00 -22.72
CA LEU A 283 -32.11 -44.40 -23.15
C LEU A 283 -32.85 -45.35 -22.17
N ILE A 284 -32.80 -45.06 -20.87
CA ILE A 284 -33.55 -45.81 -19.85
C ILE A 284 -35.06 -45.57 -20.01
N LEU A 285 -35.46 -44.32 -20.25
CA LEU A 285 -36.85 -43.93 -20.43
C LEU A 285 -37.46 -44.45 -21.74
N SER A 286 -36.65 -44.64 -22.79
CA SER A 286 -37.10 -45.18 -24.08
C SER A 286 -37.34 -46.70 -24.09
N GLY A 287 -37.05 -47.41 -22.99
CA GLY A 287 -37.38 -48.84 -22.81
C GLY A 287 -36.62 -49.83 -23.71
N SER A 288 -35.66 -49.38 -24.51
CA SER A 288 -34.96 -50.15 -25.55
C SER A 288 -33.66 -50.83 -25.09
N ALA A 289 -33.37 -50.83 -23.78
CA ALA A 289 -32.08 -51.30 -23.26
C ALA A 289 -32.05 -52.83 -23.04
N ASN A 290 -31.18 -53.53 -23.80
CA ASN A 290 -30.87 -54.96 -23.64
C ASN A 290 -30.27 -55.31 -22.26
N ALA A 291 -30.43 -56.56 -21.82
CA ALA A 291 -29.99 -57.04 -20.49
C ALA A 291 -28.48 -56.86 -20.22
N VAL A 292 -27.64 -56.94 -21.26
CA VAL A 292 -26.19 -56.67 -21.18
C VAL A 292 -25.90 -55.18 -20.89
N LEU A 293 -26.70 -54.26 -21.46
CA LEU A 293 -26.60 -52.83 -21.16
C LEU A 293 -26.94 -52.57 -19.68
N LYS A 294 -27.99 -53.21 -19.15
CA LYS A 294 -28.40 -53.10 -17.74
C LYS A 294 -27.33 -53.58 -16.76
N ALA A 295 -26.56 -54.62 -17.11
CA ALA A 295 -25.45 -55.12 -16.29
C ALA A 295 -24.24 -54.17 -16.29
N ILE A 296 -23.88 -53.61 -17.46
CA ILE A 296 -22.85 -52.57 -17.56
C ILE A 296 -23.26 -51.33 -16.75
N PHE A 297 -24.55 -50.99 -16.72
CA PHE A 297 -25.07 -49.87 -15.90
C PHE A 297 -24.98 -50.09 -14.38
N GLY A 298 -25.06 -51.33 -13.90
CA GLY A 298 -24.80 -51.65 -12.49
C GLY A 298 -23.35 -51.37 -12.08
N VAL A 299 -22.39 -51.65 -12.97
CA VAL A 299 -20.96 -51.35 -12.77
C VAL A 299 -20.68 -49.85 -12.89
N VAL A 300 -21.34 -49.15 -13.83
CA VAL A 300 -21.25 -47.69 -13.97
C VAL A 300 -21.87 -46.97 -12.76
N GLY A 301 -22.86 -47.54 -12.09
CA GLY A 301 -23.38 -47.02 -10.82
C GLY A 301 -22.35 -47.01 -9.68
N VAL A 302 -21.45 -48.00 -9.65
CA VAL A 302 -20.31 -48.05 -8.70
C VAL A 302 -19.21 -47.05 -9.11
N VAL A 303 -19.00 -46.83 -10.42
CA VAL A 303 -18.15 -45.75 -10.94
C VAL A 303 -18.77 -44.36 -10.71
N GLY A 304 -20.09 -44.26 -10.55
CA GLY A 304 -20.81 -43.04 -10.18
C GLY A 304 -20.41 -42.46 -8.81
N LEU A 305 -19.99 -43.30 -7.87
CA LEU A 305 -19.39 -42.86 -6.60
C LEU A 305 -18.00 -42.22 -6.81
N SER A 306 -17.25 -42.67 -7.81
CA SER A 306 -16.00 -42.03 -8.26
C SER A 306 -16.27 -40.71 -8.98
N ALA A 307 -17.36 -40.62 -9.76
CA ALA A 307 -17.77 -39.37 -10.40
C ALA A 307 -18.24 -38.32 -9.37
N ALA A 308 -18.95 -38.72 -8.32
CA ALA A 308 -19.38 -37.81 -7.25
C ALA A 308 -18.20 -37.28 -6.42
N SER A 309 -17.18 -38.11 -6.16
CA SER A 309 -15.94 -37.68 -5.47
C SER A 309 -15.04 -36.82 -6.37
N ILE A 310 -14.94 -37.11 -7.66
CA ILE A 310 -14.30 -36.22 -8.65
C ILE A 310 -15.07 -34.90 -8.75
N GLN A 311 -16.40 -34.91 -8.76
CA GLN A 311 -17.23 -33.72 -8.82
C GLN A 311 -17.13 -32.88 -7.54
N ALA A 312 -17.03 -33.51 -6.36
CA ALA A 312 -16.76 -32.82 -5.10
C ALA A 312 -15.36 -32.20 -5.10
N GLY A 313 -14.33 -32.93 -5.54
CA GLY A 313 -12.96 -32.43 -5.69
C GLY A 313 -12.87 -31.26 -6.68
N LEU A 314 -13.55 -31.37 -7.83
CA LEU A 314 -13.66 -30.31 -8.82
C LEU A 314 -14.43 -29.10 -8.29
N LYS A 315 -15.53 -29.30 -7.54
CA LYS A 315 -16.29 -28.20 -6.94
C LYS A 315 -15.45 -27.43 -5.91
N THR A 316 -14.74 -28.13 -5.02
CA THR A 316 -13.86 -27.49 -4.04
C THR A 316 -12.70 -26.78 -4.74
N THR A 317 -12.12 -27.39 -5.77
CA THR A 317 -11.05 -26.76 -6.57
C THR A 317 -11.57 -25.54 -7.32
N ALA A 318 -12.74 -25.61 -7.94
CA ALA A 318 -13.37 -24.52 -8.67
C ALA A 318 -13.80 -23.38 -7.73
N GLN A 319 -14.34 -23.68 -6.54
CA GLN A 319 -14.65 -22.68 -5.52
C GLN A 319 -13.37 -22.02 -4.97
N GLY A 320 -12.31 -22.80 -4.78
CA GLY A 320 -10.98 -22.30 -4.40
C GLY A 320 -10.36 -21.39 -5.48
N LEU A 321 -10.43 -21.80 -6.75
CA LEU A 321 -9.94 -20.99 -7.87
C LEU A 321 -10.79 -19.75 -8.08
N LEU A 322 -12.12 -19.85 -7.98
CA LEU A 322 -13.02 -18.71 -8.13
C LEU A 322 -12.84 -17.70 -7.00
N SER A 323 -12.65 -18.16 -5.76
CA SER A 323 -12.37 -17.27 -4.63
C SER A 323 -11.01 -16.57 -4.80
N ARG A 324 -9.96 -17.30 -5.22
CA ARG A 324 -8.65 -16.72 -5.54
C ARG A 324 -8.72 -15.71 -6.68
N LEU A 325 -9.34 -16.07 -7.81
CA LEU A 325 -9.50 -15.19 -8.96
C LEU A 325 -10.31 -13.94 -8.60
N ARG A 326 -11.37 -14.09 -7.81
CA ARG A 326 -12.13 -12.96 -7.30
C ARG A 326 -11.23 -12.09 -6.43
N GLN A 327 -10.50 -12.68 -5.48
CA GLN A 327 -9.60 -11.94 -4.61
C GLN A 327 -8.52 -11.19 -5.40
N ASP A 328 -7.87 -11.83 -6.37
CA ASP A 328 -6.85 -11.23 -7.23
C ASP A 328 -7.41 -10.09 -8.08
N ALA A 329 -8.58 -10.31 -8.71
CA ALA A 329 -9.25 -9.29 -9.52
C ALA A 329 -9.68 -8.09 -8.67
N TYR A 330 -10.24 -8.32 -7.47
CA TYR A 330 -10.57 -7.24 -6.53
C TYR A 330 -9.31 -6.50 -6.08
N THR A 331 -8.22 -7.23 -5.82
CA THR A 331 -6.95 -6.63 -5.41
C THR A 331 -6.38 -5.73 -6.50
N ASP A 332 -6.47 -6.15 -7.76
CA ASP A 332 -6.07 -5.34 -8.92
C ASP A 332 -6.94 -4.09 -9.07
N LEU A 333 -8.26 -4.23 -8.93
CA LEU A 333 -9.19 -3.11 -9.01
C LEU A 333 -8.94 -2.10 -7.89
N VAL A 334 -8.75 -2.57 -6.66
CA VAL A 334 -8.42 -1.71 -5.52
C VAL A 334 -7.11 -0.98 -5.80
N ALA A 335 -6.05 -1.70 -6.17
CA ALA A 335 -4.74 -1.10 -6.39
C ALA A 335 -4.81 -0.04 -7.50
N SER A 336 -5.60 -0.27 -8.54
CA SER A 336 -5.84 0.72 -9.59
C SER A 336 -6.66 1.93 -9.14
N ALA A 337 -7.66 1.73 -8.27
CA ALA A 337 -8.51 2.82 -7.75
C ALA A 337 -7.75 3.71 -6.75
N VAL A 338 -6.77 3.14 -6.06
CA VAL A 338 -5.86 3.82 -5.12
C VAL A 338 -4.74 4.57 -5.85
N ALA A 339 -4.41 4.15 -7.07
CA ALA A 339 -3.29 4.69 -7.83
C ALA A 339 -3.55 6.12 -8.31
N GLU A 340 -2.67 7.03 -7.93
CA GLU A 340 -2.64 8.40 -8.37
C GLU A 340 -1.27 8.67 -9.01
N ALA A 341 -1.25 8.90 -10.32
CA ALA A 341 -0.04 9.18 -11.08
C ALA A 341 -0.39 9.99 -12.34
N PRO A 342 0.55 10.78 -12.89
CA PRO A 342 0.34 11.43 -14.19
C PRO A 342 0.18 10.39 -15.29
N GLY A 343 -0.44 10.79 -16.40
CA GLY A 343 -0.54 9.92 -17.58
C GLY A 343 0.84 9.59 -18.15
N LYS A 344 1.07 8.32 -18.49
CA LYS A 344 2.33 7.90 -19.11
C LYS A 344 2.54 8.61 -20.46
N PRO A 345 3.69 9.28 -20.69
CA PRO A 345 4.01 9.90 -21.97
C PRO A 345 3.90 8.90 -23.13
N GLY A 346 3.34 9.34 -24.27
CA GLY A 346 3.18 8.51 -25.47
C GLY A 346 2.15 7.37 -25.38
N ALA A 347 1.51 7.14 -24.23
CA ALA A 347 0.50 6.09 -24.10
C ALA A 347 -0.83 6.52 -24.74
N ARG A 348 -1.37 5.68 -25.64
CA ARG A 348 -2.71 5.89 -26.25
C ARG A 348 -3.84 5.95 -25.23
N SER A 349 -3.66 5.30 -24.07
CA SER A 349 -4.63 5.31 -22.97
C SER A 349 -3.86 5.44 -21.66
N PRO A 350 -3.76 6.67 -21.09
CA PRO A 350 -3.03 6.94 -19.86
C PRO A 350 -3.44 6.03 -18.70
N HIS A 351 -4.74 5.87 -18.50
CA HIS A 351 -5.30 5.01 -17.45
C HIS A 351 -4.88 3.54 -17.60
N ARG A 352 -4.92 2.98 -18.82
CA ARG A 352 -4.52 1.58 -19.04
C ARG A 352 -3.03 1.36 -18.79
N ALA A 353 -2.19 2.34 -19.12
CA ALA A 353 -0.76 2.26 -18.85
C ALA A 353 -0.47 2.24 -17.34
N VAL A 354 -1.14 3.11 -16.57
CA VAL A 354 -1.04 3.13 -15.10
C VAL A 354 -1.47 1.79 -14.50
N VAL A 355 -2.65 1.28 -14.89
CA VAL A 355 -3.15 -0.03 -14.44
C VAL A 355 -2.18 -1.16 -14.78
N ALA A 356 -1.58 -1.14 -15.96
CA ALA A 356 -0.61 -2.15 -16.38
C ALA A 356 0.64 -2.17 -15.50
N GLU A 357 1.15 -1.00 -15.08
CA GLU A 357 2.30 -0.94 -14.16
C GLU A 357 1.94 -1.41 -12.74
N VAL A 358 0.77 -1.02 -12.23
CA VAL A 358 0.27 -1.47 -10.91
C VAL A 358 0.13 -2.99 -10.82
N ARG A 359 -0.23 -3.65 -11.93
CA ARG A 359 -0.35 -5.11 -12.01
C ARG A 359 0.99 -5.85 -12.00
N LYS A 360 2.12 -5.18 -12.27
CA LYS A 360 3.46 -5.78 -12.18
C LYS A 360 4.00 -5.90 -10.75
N ARG A 361 3.12 -5.78 -9.75
CA ARG A 361 3.51 -5.80 -8.33
C ARG A 361 4.04 -7.17 -7.92
N THR A 362 5.00 -7.15 -7.01
CA THR A 362 5.44 -8.32 -6.26
C THR A 362 5.17 -8.04 -4.80
N LEU A 363 4.40 -8.91 -4.13
CA LEU A 363 4.15 -8.81 -2.69
C LEU A 363 4.69 -10.06 -2.04
N THR A 364 5.72 -9.92 -1.20
CA THR A 364 6.21 -11.01 -0.36
C THR A 364 5.34 -11.03 0.89
N THR A 365 4.49 -12.04 1.05
CA THR A 365 3.71 -12.22 2.27
C THR A 365 4.43 -13.16 3.23
N VAL A 366 4.12 -13.06 4.52
CA VAL A 366 4.73 -13.92 5.57
C VAL A 366 4.49 -15.41 5.32
N GLY A 367 3.45 -15.77 4.54
CA GLY A 367 3.14 -17.15 4.16
C GLY A 367 4.01 -17.74 3.05
N ASP A 368 4.66 -16.92 2.23
CA ASP A 368 5.44 -17.41 1.07
C ASP A 368 6.86 -17.89 1.47
N ALA A 369 7.29 -17.61 2.71
CA ALA A 369 8.59 -18.05 3.24
C ALA A 369 8.58 -19.46 3.84
N ALA A 370 7.45 -20.17 3.77
CA ALA A 370 7.26 -21.49 4.39
C ALA A 370 6.95 -22.58 3.37
N VAL A 371 7.76 -22.72 2.32
CA VAL A 371 7.88 -23.99 1.57
C VAL A 371 9.35 -24.15 1.19
N PRO A 372 10.11 -25.08 1.81
CA PRO A 372 11.44 -25.46 1.34
C PRO A 372 11.40 -26.17 -0.02
#